data_AF-A0A0G0DVW1-F1
#
_entry.id   AF-A0A0G0DVW1-F1
#
_cell.length_a   1.000
_cell.length_b   1.000
_cell.length_c   1.000
_cell.angle_alpha   90.00
_cell.angle_beta   90.00
_cell.angle_gamma   90.00
#
_symmetry.space_group_name_H-M   'P 1'
#
loop_
_entity.id
_entity.type
_entity.pdbx_description
1 polymer ?
#
loop_
_entity_poly.entity_id
_entity_poly.type
_entity_poly.pdbx_seq_one_letter_code
_entity_poly.pdbx_strand_id
1 'polypeptide(L)'
;MFLQDKKKDVEQLKAELESYTAQLQQEKRDKDALLQITRNDEAKYQALLAQALAERKAIVATFSQAVSRLNSGEGDQIGQTGFVAVMGNSGAPVCSSGTHLHFTVLQNGSPIDPAQKLKNISVQWYNSPDGQFSFTGNWDWPISNPIITQGYGMTYWAKLGWYNGNIHDGIDMAGGSTISAPKSGKIIYGSTTCGSSALKYAAIKHDDDPSIITLYLHIQ
;
A
#
# COMPACT_ATOMS: atom_id res chain seq x y z
N MET A 1 31.65 -29.94 22.31
CA MET A 1 31.33 -28.55 21.92
C MET A 1 29.92 -28.47 21.32
N PHE A 2 29.67 -29.05 20.14
CA PHE A 2 28.38 -28.96 19.42
C PHE A 2 27.10 -29.32 20.21
N LEU A 3 27.16 -30.30 21.13
CA LEU A 3 25.99 -30.70 21.93
C LEU A 3 25.65 -29.72 23.07
N GLN A 4 26.65 -29.03 23.63
CA GLN A 4 26.44 -28.03 24.68
C GLN A 4 25.93 -26.72 24.10
N ASP A 5 26.42 -26.32 22.92
CA ASP A 5 25.95 -25.13 22.20
C ASP A 5 24.48 -25.29 21.79
N LYS A 6 24.11 -26.45 21.22
CA LYS A 6 22.70 -26.74 20.89
C LYS A 6 21.77 -26.76 22.10
N LYS A 7 22.26 -27.15 23.28
CA LYS A 7 21.45 -27.16 24.50
C LYS A 7 21.19 -25.73 25.00
N LYS A 8 22.20 -24.86 24.89
CA LYS A 8 22.09 -23.43 25.21
C LYS A 8 21.15 -22.70 24.25
N ASP A 9 21.21 -23.01 22.96
CA ASP A 9 20.31 -22.44 21.94
C ASP A 9 18.84 -22.86 22.19
N VAL A 10 18.61 -24.12 22.56
CA VAL A 10 17.26 -24.62 22.88
C VAL A 10 16.70 -23.95 24.15
N GLU A 11 17.55 -23.71 25.16
CA GLU A 11 17.13 -23.00 26.37
C GLU A 11 16.83 -21.53 26.09
N GLN A 12 17.62 -20.88 25.24
CA GLN A 12 17.37 -19.49 24.82
C GLN A 12 16.10 -19.36 23.97
N LEU A 13 15.90 -20.23 22.98
CA LEU A 13 14.69 -20.24 22.15
C LEU A 13 13.42 -20.53 22.96
N LYS A 14 13.52 -21.32 24.03
CA LYS A 14 12.41 -21.53 24.97
C LYS A 14 12.08 -20.29 25.77
N ALA A 15 13.10 -19.58 26.29
CA ALA A 15 12.90 -18.33 27.01
C ALA A 15 12.32 -17.23 26.09
N GLU A 16 12.75 -17.17 24.84
CA GLU A 16 12.20 -16.27 23.82
C GLU A 16 10.75 -16.63 23.48
N LEU A 17 10.44 -17.92 23.31
CA LEU A 17 9.07 -18.39 23.05
C LEU A 17 8.12 -18.12 24.22
N GLU A 18 8.57 -18.28 25.47
CA GLU A 18 7.80 -17.95 26.67
C GLU A 18 7.55 -16.45 26.79
N SER A 19 8.57 -15.62 26.52
CA SER A 19 8.45 -14.16 26.48
C SER A 19 7.47 -13.72 25.38
N TYR A 20 7.57 -14.30 24.18
CA TYR A 20 6.69 -14.02 23.06
C TYR A 20 5.24 -14.45 23.34
N THR A 21 5.07 -15.59 24.01
CA THR A 21 3.75 -16.08 24.43
C THR A 21 3.11 -15.16 25.48
N ALA A 22 3.90 -14.66 26.44
CA ALA A 22 3.43 -13.73 27.46
C ALA A 22 3.03 -12.37 26.87
N GLN A 23 3.81 -11.85 25.92
CA GLN A 23 3.49 -10.63 25.18
C GLN A 23 2.22 -10.79 24.35
N LEU A 24 2.09 -11.89 23.60
CA LEU A 24 0.90 -12.19 22.81
C LEU A 24 -0.36 -12.34 23.68
N GLN A 25 -0.23 -12.89 24.89
CA GLN A 25 -1.34 -12.97 25.83
C GLN A 25 -1.70 -11.62 26.44
N GLN A 26 -0.72 -10.73 26.67
CA GLN A 26 -0.98 -9.38 27.14
C GLN A 26 -1.68 -8.54 26.06
N GLU A 27 -1.19 -8.60 24.82
CA GLU A 27 -1.82 -7.94 23.66
C GLU A 27 -3.25 -8.43 23.43
N LYS A 28 -3.51 -9.73 23.61
CA LYS A 28 -4.88 -10.28 23.56
C LYS A 28 -5.77 -9.72 24.67
N ARG A 29 -5.27 -9.60 25.90
CA ARG A 29 -6.04 -9.02 27.03
C ARG A 29 -6.33 -7.54 26.83
N ASP A 30 -5.36 -6.77 26.36
CA ASP A 30 -5.52 -5.34 26.11
C ASP A 30 -6.47 -5.09 24.94
N LYS A 31 -6.42 -5.96 23.92
CA LYS A 31 -7.40 -6.02 22.84
C LYS A 31 -8.79 -6.36 23.40
N ASP A 32 -8.96 -7.45 24.14
CA ASP A 32 -10.27 -7.88 24.69
C ASP A 32 -10.92 -6.82 25.60
N ALA A 33 -10.12 -6.06 26.37
CA ALA A 33 -10.59 -4.95 27.18
C ALA A 33 -11.08 -3.76 26.33
N LEU A 34 -10.37 -3.43 25.24
CA LEU A 34 -10.78 -2.39 24.29
C LEU A 34 -12.04 -2.80 23.52
N LEU A 35 -12.18 -4.07 23.18
CA LEU A 35 -13.32 -4.62 22.45
C LEU A 35 -14.58 -4.70 23.33
N GLN A 36 -14.44 -4.93 24.63
CA GLN A 36 -15.56 -4.85 25.59
C GLN A 36 -16.18 -3.44 25.66
N ILE A 37 -15.34 -2.41 25.56
CA ILE A 37 -15.76 -1.00 25.57
C ILE A 37 -16.35 -0.59 24.20
N THR A 38 -16.01 -1.32 23.13
CA THR A 38 -16.27 -0.90 21.76
C THR A 38 -16.99 -1.97 20.91
N ARG A 39 -17.91 -2.76 21.48
CA ARG A 39 -18.58 -3.89 20.76
C ARG A 39 -19.11 -3.61 19.34
N ASN A 40 -19.45 -2.36 19.00
CA ASN A 40 -19.78 -1.95 17.61
C ASN A 40 -18.55 -1.58 16.76
N ASP A 41 -17.46 -1.11 17.38
CA ASP A 41 -16.18 -0.87 16.71
C ASP A 41 -15.33 -2.14 16.59
N GLU A 42 -15.51 -3.19 17.40
CA GLU A 42 -14.81 -4.46 17.18
C GLU A 42 -15.18 -5.07 15.83
N ALA A 43 -16.47 -5.26 15.56
CA ALA A 43 -16.91 -5.87 14.31
C ALA A 43 -16.48 -5.03 13.10
N LYS A 44 -16.58 -3.70 13.23
CA LYS A 44 -16.09 -2.75 12.22
C LYS A 44 -14.57 -2.81 12.07
N TYR A 45 -13.82 -2.90 13.15
CA TYR A 45 -12.37 -3.04 13.16
C TYR A 45 -11.94 -4.34 12.50
N GLN A 46 -12.57 -5.49 12.82
CA GLN A 46 -12.29 -6.76 12.17
C GLN A 46 -12.61 -6.72 10.67
N ALA A 47 -13.69 -6.04 10.27
CA ALA A 47 -14.04 -5.85 8.86
C ALA A 47 -12.98 -5.00 8.13
N LEU A 48 -12.55 -3.87 8.72
CA LEU A 48 -11.50 -3.00 8.17
C LEU A 48 -10.15 -3.72 8.10
N LEU A 49 -9.80 -4.50 9.12
CA LEU A 49 -8.59 -5.33 9.12
C LEU A 49 -8.64 -6.38 8.01
N ALA A 50 -9.75 -7.10 7.86
CA ALA A 50 -9.91 -8.08 6.81
C ALA A 50 -9.81 -7.44 5.41
N GLN A 51 -10.38 -6.25 5.24
CA GLN A 51 -10.30 -5.46 4.01
C GLN A 51 -8.84 -5.04 3.72
N ALA A 52 -8.13 -4.47 4.69
CA ALA A 52 -6.74 -4.05 4.55
C ALA A 52 -5.80 -5.23 4.21
N LEU A 53 -6.03 -6.41 4.79
CA LEU A 53 -5.25 -7.62 4.48
C LEU A 53 -5.55 -8.15 3.07
N ALA A 54 -6.82 -8.15 2.65
CA ALA A 54 -7.21 -8.57 1.32
C ALA A 54 -6.64 -7.64 0.24
N GLU A 55 -6.75 -6.33 0.46
CA GLU A 55 -6.21 -5.28 -0.39
C GLU A 55 -4.69 -5.40 -0.53
N ARG A 56 -3.95 -5.47 0.59
CA ARG A 56 -2.50 -5.66 0.58
C ARG A 56 -2.10 -6.87 -0.26
N LYS A 57 -2.76 -8.01 -0.07
CA LYS A 57 -2.47 -9.23 -0.82
C LYS A 57 -2.62 -9.02 -2.33
N ALA A 58 -3.67 -8.32 -2.74
CA ALA A 58 -3.92 -8.01 -4.15
C ALA A 58 -2.92 -7.00 -4.71
N ILE A 59 -2.58 -5.94 -3.97
CA ILE A 59 -1.59 -4.94 -4.36
C ILE A 59 -0.22 -5.59 -4.58
N VAL A 60 0.24 -6.40 -3.62
CA VAL A 60 1.53 -7.12 -3.73
C VAL A 60 1.53 -8.08 -4.92
N ALA A 61 0.43 -8.77 -5.19
CA ALA A 61 0.30 -9.61 -6.38
C ALA A 61 0.34 -8.80 -7.69
N THR A 62 -0.12 -7.55 -7.67
CA THR A 62 -0.08 -6.64 -8.81
C THR A 62 1.36 -6.22 -9.14
N PHE A 63 2.24 -6.07 -8.13
CA PHE A 63 3.64 -5.69 -8.35
C PHE A 63 4.36 -6.68 -9.26
N SER A 64 4.33 -7.97 -8.93
CA SER A 64 5.01 -9.00 -9.72
C SER A 64 4.41 -9.15 -11.12
N GLN A 65 3.09 -9.05 -11.25
CA GLN A 65 2.40 -9.07 -12.55
C GLN A 65 2.80 -7.88 -13.43
N ALA A 66 2.78 -6.67 -12.89
CA ALA A 66 3.13 -5.46 -13.62
C ALA A 66 4.60 -5.45 -14.05
N VAL A 67 5.51 -5.79 -13.11
CA VAL A 67 6.95 -5.89 -13.39
C VAL A 67 7.21 -6.92 -14.49
N SER A 68 6.61 -8.11 -14.40
CA SER A 68 6.81 -9.17 -15.39
C SER A 68 6.34 -8.75 -16.79
N ARG A 69 5.12 -8.20 -16.90
CA ARG A 69 4.51 -7.78 -18.17
C ARG A 69 5.27 -6.63 -18.84
N LEU A 70 5.63 -5.60 -18.07
CA LEU A 70 6.39 -4.46 -18.60
C LEU A 70 7.82 -4.86 -18.97
N ASN A 71 8.43 -5.84 -18.26
CA ASN A 71 9.76 -6.36 -18.61
C ASN A 71 9.74 -7.30 -19.82
N SER A 72 8.63 -7.95 -20.14
CA SER A 72 8.47 -8.68 -21.41
C SER A 72 8.22 -7.75 -22.61
N GLY A 73 8.16 -6.43 -22.37
CA GLY A 73 7.99 -5.42 -23.42
C GLY A 73 6.54 -5.08 -23.75
N GLU A 74 5.57 -5.62 -22.99
CA GLU A 74 4.15 -5.29 -23.12
C GLU A 74 3.89 -3.80 -22.82
N GLY A 75 2.87 -3.23 -23.45
CA GLY A 75 2.34 -1.91 -23.14
C GLY A 75 2.44 -0.92 -24.28
N ASP A 76 1.55 0.06 -24.22
CA ASP A 76 1.47 1.16 -25.18
C ASP A 76 2.32 2.34 -24.72
N GLN A 77 2.73 3.19 -25.64
CA GLN A 77 3.43 4.43 -25.29
C GLN A 77 2.46 5.43 -24.67
N ILE A 78 2.89 6.07 -23.58
CA ILE A 78 2.18 7.18 -22.95
C ILE A 78 3.15 8.33 -22.71
N GLY A 79 2.73 9.55 -23.04
CA GLY A 79 3.50 10.76 -22.73
C GLY A 79 3.26 11.24 -21.31
N GLN A 80 4.19 12.04 -20.77
CA GLN A 80 3.97 12.82 -19.55
C GLN A 80 2.65 13.60 -19.65
N THR A 81 1.88 13.63 -18.56
CA THR A 81 0.50 14.14 -18.45
C THR A 81 -0.56 13.41 -19.28
N GLY A 82 -0.18 12.35 -20.00
CA GLY A 82 -1.10 11.50 -20.77
C GLY A 82 -2.18 10.89 -19.87
N PHE A 83 -3.37 10.70 -20.44
CA PHE A 83 -4.51 10.11 -19.74
C PHE A 83 -4.22 8.64 -19.38
N VAL A 84 -4.30 8.34 -18.08
CA VAL A 84 -4.12 6.98 -17.54
C VAL A 84 -5.47 6.34 -17.29
N ALA A 85 -6.31 6.95 -16.46
CA ALA A 85 -7.58 6.37 -16.10
C ALA A 85 -8.52 7.39 -15.46
N VAL A 86 -9.73 6.95 -15.14
CA VAL A 86 -10.63 7.63 -14.21
C VAL A 86 -10.49 6.99 -12.84
N MET A 87 -10.43 7.82 -11.79
CA MET A 87 -10.45 7.40 -10.40
C MET A 87 -11.73 6.59 -10.13
N GLY A 88 -11.59 5.46 -9.47
CA GLY A 88 -12.67 4.53 -9.23
C GLY A 88 -12.69 4.02 -7.79
N ASN A 89 -13.39 2.91 -7.62
CA ASN A 89 -13.50 2.17 -6.36
C ASN A 89 -13.38 0.67 -6.65
N SER A 90 -12.54 0.28 -7.62
CA SER A 90 -12.36 -1.14 -7.94
C SER A 90 -11.71 -1.86 -6.76
N GLY A 91 -12.05 -3.14 -6.57
CA GLY A 91 -11.78 -3.87 -5.34
C GLY A 91 -12.90 -3.77 -4.30
N ALA A 92 -13.82 -2.82 -4.39
CA ALA A 92 -14.97 -2.76 -3.49
C ALA A 92 -15.92 -3.98 -3.65
N PRO A 93 -16.60 -4.40 -2.57
CA PRO A 93 -16.46 -3.90 -1.20
C PRO A 93 -15.28 -4.54 -0.44
N VAL A 94 -14.61 -5.54 -1.01
CA VAL A 94 -13.66 -6.39 -0.27
C VAL A 94 -12.33 -5.69 0.04
N CYS A 95 -11.87 -4.85 -0.88
CA CYS A 95 -10.53 -4.26 -0.87
C CYS A 95 -10.55 -2.78 -1.21
N SER A 96 -11.69 -2.12 -1.05
CA SER A 96 -11.78 -0.68 -1.18
C SER A 96 -13.05 -0.23 -0.48
N SER A 97 -12.95 0.86 0.29
CA SER A 97 -14.05 1.42 1.09
C SER A 97 -14.66 2.67 0.46
N GLY A 98 -14.07 3.18 -0.62
CA GLY A 98 -14.51 4.40 -1.28
C GLY A 98 -13.59 4.83 -2.42
N THR A 99 -14.05 5.79 -3.20
CA THR A 99 -13.31 6.28 -4.37
C THR A 99 -12.03 7.01 -3.97
N HIS A 100 -10.88 6.47 -4.39
CA HIS A 100 -9.56 7.07 -4.20
C HIS A 100 -8.56 6.48 -5.20
N LEU A 101 -7.35 7.03 -5.25
CA LEU A 101 -6.19 6.47 -5.94
C LEU A 101 -5.18 5.98 -4.89
N HIS A 102 -4.82 4.71 -4.96
CA HIS A 102 -3.60 4.18 -4.32
C HIS A 102 -2.46 4.29 -5.34
N PHE A 103 -1.49 5.16 -5.07
CA PHE A 103 -0.36 5.41 -5.96
C PHE A 103 0.92 4.82 -5.39
N THR A 104 1.47 3.81 -6.07
CA THR A 104 2.72 3.15 -5.69
C THR A 104 3.83 3.48 -6.67
N VAL A 105 5.04 3.69 -6.16
CA VAL A 105 6.27 3.72 -6.95
C VAL A 105 7.11 2.50 -6.59
N LEU A 106 7.41 1.65 -7.56
CA LEU A 106 8.37 0.56 -7.43
C LEU A 106 9.72 0.99 -7.98
N GLN A 107 10.79 0.63 -7.29
CA GLN A 107 12.16 0.65 -7.80
C GLN A 107 12.74 -0.76 -7.73
N ASN A 108 13.19 -1.30 -8.86
CA ASN A 108 13.65 -2.68 -8.98
C ASN A 108 12.65 -3.71 -8.44
N GLY A 109 11.35 -3.43 -8.61
CA GLY A 109 10.24 -4.29 -8.17
C GLY A 109 9.85 -4.16 -6.70
N SER A 110 10.53 -3.32 -5.91
CA SER A 110 10.21 -3.06 -4.50
C SER A 110 9.60 -1.67 -4.31
N PRO A 111 8.60 -1.49 -3.44
CA PRO A 111 8.00 -0.18 -3.21
C PRO A 111 9.00 0.78 -2.55
N ILE A 112 8.99 2.03 -3.02
CA ILE A 112 9.70 3.17 -2.43
C ILE A 112 8.72 4.30 -2.17
N ASP A 113 9.10 5.25 -1.33
CA ASP A 113 8.26 6.39 -0.98
C ASP A 113 7.96 7.28 -2.20
N PRO A 114 6.69 7.39 -2.64
CA PRO A 114 6.33 8.26 -3.77
C PRO A 114 6.61 9.74 -3.51
N ALA A 115 6.70 10.18 -2.24
CA ALA A 115 7.04 11.56 -1.88
C ALA A 115 8.41 11.99 -2.40
N GLN A 116 9.32 11.03 -2.61
CA GLN A 116 10.64 11.27 -3.18
C GLN A 116 10.62 11.58 -4.68
N LYS A 117 9.52 11.25 -5.38
CA LYS A 117 9.37 11.44 -6.83
C LYS A 117 8.48 12.62 -7.18
N LEU A 118 7.38 12.81 -6.44
CA LEU A 118 6.40 13.86 -6.73
C LEU A 118 6.95 15.26 -6.39
N LYS A 119 6.59 16.25 -7.22
CA LYS A 119 7.01 17.65 -7.03
C LYS A 119 6.40 18.28 -5.79
N ASN A 120 7.15 19.17 -5.15
CA ASN A 120 6.69 19.89 -3.97
C ASN A 120 5.58 20.89 -4.30
N ILE A 121 4.37 20.60 -3.81
CA ILE A 121 3.20 21.49 -3.88
C ILE A 121 2.49 21.51 -2.53
N SER A 122 1.63 22.51 -2.32
CA SER A 122 0.66 22.46 -1.23
C SER A 122 -0.40 21.39 -1.54
N VAL A 123 -0.61 20.48 -0.59
CA VAL A 123 -1.63 19.43 -0.65
C VAL A 123 -2.62 19.62 0.49
N GLN A 124 -3.85 19.12 0.32
CA GLN A 124 -4.74 18.94 1.47
C GLN A 124 -4.33 17.68 2.22
N TRP A 125 -4.30 17.76 3.55
CA TRP A 125 -3.88 16.65 4.41
C TRP A 125 -5.04 16.17 5.26
N TYR A 126 -5.56 14.98 4.94
CA TYR A 126 -6.65 14.32 5.65
C TYR A 126 -6.21 12.92 6.12
N ASN A 127 -5.03 12.87 6.73
CA ASN A 127 -4.42 11.63 7.22
C ASN A 127 -4.08 11.75 8.73
N SER A 128 -5.01 12.25 9.54
CA SER A 128 -4.83 12.27 11.01
C SER A 128 -4.92 10.85 11.57
N PRO A 129 -4.06 10.45 12.53
CA PRO A 129 -3.12 11.27 13.30
C PRO A 129 -1.72 11.41 12.71
N ASP A 130 -1.44 10.83 11.54
CA ASP A 130 -0.14 11.00 10.90
C ASP A 130 0.07 12.47 10.46
N GLY A 131 1.27 12.99 10.72
CA GLY A 131 1.66 14.34 10.30
C GLY A 131 2.00 14.40 8.81
N GLN A 132 1.85 15.59 8.22
CA GLN A 132 2.27 15.84 6.84
C GLN A 132 3.78 15.63 6.66
N PHE A 133 4.17 15.07 5.51
CA PHE A 133 5.55 14.97 5.06
C PHE A 133 5.84 15.89 3.86
N SER A 134 7.12 16.10 3.60
CA SER A 134 7.60 16.89 2.46
C SER A 134 7.73 16.05 1.19
N PHE A 135 7.37 16.66 0.07
CA PHE A 135 7.63 16.12 -1.27
C PHE A 135 8.93 16.71 -1.80
N THR A 136 9.81 15.89 -2.35
CA THR A 136 11.18 16.30 -2.71
C THR A 136 11.55 16.06 -4.17
N GLY A 137 10.65 15.47 -4.96
CA GLY A 137 10.93 15.14 -6.34
C GLY A 137 10.54 16.26 -7.32
N ASN A 138 10.39 15.89 -8.59
CA ASN A 138 10.07 16.80 -9.68
C ASN A 138 9.05 16.22 -10.68
N TRP A 139 8.43 15.08 -10.36
CA TRP A 139 7.41 14.45 -11.20
C TRP A 139 6.08 15.17 -11.04
N ASP A 140 5.30 15.18 -12.12
CA ASP A 140 3.94 15.70 -12.06
C ASP A 140 3.07 14.83 -11.15
N TRP A 141 2.05 15.46 -10.57
CA TRP A 141 1.09 14.75 -9.75
C TRP A 141 0.15 13.93 -10.64
N PRO A 142 -0.18 12.68 -10.25
CA PRO A 142 -1.07 11.84 -11.04
C PRO A 142 -2.51 12.32 -11.01
N ILE A 143 -2.89 13.22 -10.08
CA ILE A 143 -4.21 13.83 -9.99
C ILE A 143 -4.11 15.33 -9.69
N SER A 144 -5.14 16.09 -10.04
CA SER A 144 -5.26 17.51 -9.66
C SER A 144 -5.84 17.66 -8.25
N ASN A 145 -5.43 18.72 -7.53
CA ASN A 145 -5.91 19.04 -6.17
C ASN A 145 -5.85 17.84 -5.20
N PRO A 146 -4.67 17.23 -5.01
CA PRO A 146 -4.55 16.03 -4.20
C PRO A 146 -4.91 16.28 -2.72
N ILE A 147 -5.70 15.37 -2.19
CA ILE A 147 -6.05 15.25 -0.78
C ILE A 147 -5.43 13.95 -0.29
N ILE A 148 -4.39 14.02 0.53
CA ILE A 148 -3.72 12.82 1.05
C ILE A 148 -4.56 12.23 2.18
N THR A 149 -5.04 11.01 1.99
CA THR A 149 -5.84 10.27 2.97
C THR A 149 -5.03 9.22 3.73
N GLN A 150 -3.94 8.72 3.11
CA GLN A 150 -2.97 7.86 3.78
C GLN A 150 -1.57 8.00 3.17
N GLY A 151 -0.55 8.13 4.01
CA GLY A 151 0.85 8.25 3.61
C GLY A 151 1.56 6.92 3.35
N TYR A 152 2.78 6.96 2.81
CA TYR A 152 3.65 5.80 2.68
C TYR A 152 4.27 5.39 4.02
N GLY A 153 4.59 4.10 4.20
CA GLY A 153 5.38 3.61 5.31
C GLY A 153 4.56 3.13 6.52
N MET A 154 5.18 3.21 7.72
CA MET A 154 4.53 2.86 8.99
C MET A 154 3.57 3.97 9.44
N THR A 155 2.46 4.08 8.73
CA THR A 155 1.31 4.93 9.11
C THR A 155 0.72 4.51 10.45
N TYR A 156 -0.11 5.36 11.04
CA TYR A 156 -0.84 5.06 12.28
C TYR A 156 -1.54 3.70 12.19
N TRP A 157 -2.26 3.45 11.10
CA TRP A 157 -2.95 2.18 10.86
C TRP A 157 -1.99 0.99 10.70
N ALA A 158 -0.86 1.18 10.01
CA ALA A 158 0.19 0.17 9.90
C ALA A 158 0.77 -0.22 11.28
N LYS A 159 1.01 0.77 12.15
CA LYS A 159 1.49 0.55 13.53
C LYS A 159 0.48 -0.20 14.40
N LEU A 160 -0.81 -0.06 14.13
CA LEU A 160 -1.88 -0.83 14.77
C LEU A 160 -2.05 -2.25 14.21
N GLY A 161 -1.20 -2.66 13.27
CA GLY A 161 -1.17 -4.02 12.73
C GLY A 161 -2.16 -4.28 11.58
N TRP A 162 -2.79 -3.25 11.01
CA TRP A 162 -3.78 -3.42 9.92
C TRP A 162 -3.23 -4.14 8.68
N TYR A 163 -1.93 -4.02 8.43
CA TYR A 163 -1.25 -4.71 7.34
C TYR A 163 -0.43 -5.91 7.83
N ASN A 164 -0.82 -6.54 8.95
CA ASN A 164 -0.06 -7.61 9.60
C ASN A 164 1.40 -7.19 9.91
N GLY A 165 1.55 -5.99 10.48
CA GLY A 165 2.85 -5.43 10.86
C GLY A 165 3.68 -4.83 9.72
N ASN A 166 3.13 -4.72 8.52
CA ASN A 166 3.83 -4.17 7.37
C ASN A 166 3.47 -2.70 7.08
N ILE A 167 4.24 -2.08 6.19
CA ILE A 167 4.01 -0.71 5.71
C ILE A 167 2.83 -0.58 4.75
N HIS A 168 2.31 0.63 4.63
CA HIS A 168 1.55 1.09 3.47
C HIS A 168 2.53 1.34 2.30
N ASP A 169 2.31 0.71 1.15
CA ASP A 169 3.26 0.65 0.03
C ASP A 169 2.99 1.69 -1.08
N GLY A 170 2.16 2.69 -0.78
CA GLY A 170 1.85 3.79 -1.66
C GLY A 170 1.41 5.03 -0.89
N ILE A 171 0.83 5.97 -1.61
CA ILE A 171 0.10 7.10 -1.04
C ILE A 171 -1.34 7.01 -1.54
N ASP A 172 -2.29 7.06 -0.61
CA ASP A 172 -3.70 7.17 -0.94
C ASP A 172 -4.09 8.62 -1.06
N MET A 173 -4.75 8.94 -2.16
CA MET A 173 -5.16 10.29 -2.46
C MET A 173 -6.52 10.35 -3.14
N ALA A 174 -7.32 11.33 -2.70
CA ALA A 174 -8.53 11.78 -3.39
C ALA A 174 -8.25 13.12 -4.10
N GLY A 175 -9.20 13.60 -4.90
CA GLY A 175 -9.08 14.88 -5.61
C GLY A 175 -9.77 14.84 -6.97
N GLY A 176 -9.07 15.31 -8.00
CA GLY A 176 -9.55 15.25 -9.38
C GLY A 176 -9.84 13.82 -9.83
N SER A 177 -10.89 13.64 -10.63
CA SER A 177 -11.35 12.33 -11.10
C SER A 177 -10.50 11.71 -12.19
N THR A 178 -9.65 12.50 -12.86
CA THR A 178 -8.78 12.01 -13.94
C THR A 178 -7.39 11.75 -13.41
N ILE A 179 -6.84 10.60 -13.80
CA ILE A 179 -5.49 10.17 -13.48
C ILE A 179 -4.61 10.37 -14.71
N SER A 180 -3.45 10.99 -14.54
CA SER A 180 -2.48 11.29 -15.59
C SER A 180 -1.10 10.72 -15.28
N ALA A 181 -0.31 10.48 -16.32
CA ALA A 181 1.05 9.97 -16.18
C ALA A 181 2.00 11.05 -15.62
N PRO A 182 2.70 10.81 -14.49
CA PRO A 182 3.69 11.73 -13.93
C PRO A 182 4.89 12.00 -14.87
N LYS A 183 5.22 11.00 -15.69
CA LYS A 183 6.31 10.97 -16.68
C LYS A 183 5.94 10.02 -17.83
N SER A 184 6.57 10.20 -18.98
CA SER A 184 6.41 9.30 -20.13
C SER A 184 6.87 7.88 -19.82
N GLY A 185 6.33 6.91 -20.56
CA GLY A 185 6.70 5.51 -20.42
C GLY A 185 5.87 4.54 -21.26
N LYS A 186 5.95 3.27 -20.88
CA LYS A 186 5.04 2.21 -21.36
C LYS A 186 3.96 1.94 -20.33
N ILE A 187 2.70 2.03 -20.75
CA ILE A 187 1.53 1.75 -19.91
C ILE A 187 0.91 0.39 -20.21
N ILE A 188 0.52 -0.31 -19.16
CA ILE A 188 -0.35 -1.49 -19.23
C ILE A 188 -1.53 -1.31 -18.29
N TYR A 189 -2.61 -2.02 -18.59
CA TYR A 189 -3.77 -2.16 -17.71
C TYR A 189 -3.93 -3.62 -17.28
N GLY A 190 -4.52 -3.84 -16.13
CA GLY A 190 -4.84 -5.18 -15.67
C GLY A 190 -5.84 -5.19 -14.54
N SER A 191 -6.12 -6.40 -14.07
CA SER A 191 -6.89 -6.61 -12.85
C SER A 191 -6.38 -7.82 -12.11
N THR A 192 -6.46 -7.77 -10.79
CA THR A 192 -6.15 -8.88 -9.90
C THR A 192 -7.35 -9.20 -9.02
N THR A 193 -7.44 -10.45 -8.57
CA THR A 193 -8.50 -10.88 -7.66
C THR A 193 -8.26 -10.32 -6.26
N CYS A 194 -9.32 -9.82 -5.65
CA CYS A 194 -9.33 -9.29 -4.29
C CYS A 194 -10.54 -9.83 -3.53
N GLY A 195 -10.37 -11.02 -2.94
CA GLY A 195 -11.48 -11.85 -2.47
C GLY A 195 -12.49 -12.11 -3.59
N SER A 196 -13.76 -11.72 -3.39
CA SER A 196 -14.80 -11.82 -4.42
C SER A 196 -14.86 -10.63 -5.39
N SER A 197 -14.00 -9.62 -5.21
CA SER A 197 -13.95 -8.42 -6.03
C SER A 197 -12.74 -8.43 -6.96
N ALA A 198 -12.76 -7.57 -7.97
CA ALA A 198 -11.63 -7.36 -8.88
C ALA A 198 -11.02 -5.99 -8.63
N LEU A 199 -9.74 -5.95 -8.29
CA LEU A 199 -8.96 -4.72 -8.18
C LEU A 199 -8.38 -4.41 -9.56
N LYS A 200 -8.74 -3.27 -10.14
CA LYS A 200 -8.22 -2.82 -11.43
C LYS A 200 -7.01 -1.93 -11.21
N TYR A 201 -6.06 -1.99 -12.14
CA TYR A 201 -4.86 -1.18 -12.07
C TYR A 201 -4.38 -0.76 -13.46
N ALA A 202 -3.67 0.35 -13.49
CA ALA A 202 -2.73 0.69 -14.55
C ALA A 202 -1.30 0.63 -13.97
N ALA A 203 -0.31 0.39 -14.82
CA ALA A 203 1.09 0.51 -14.44
C ALA A 203 1.91 1.13 -15.58
N ILE A 204 2.85 1.99 -15.23
CA ILE A 204 3.73 2.66 -16.19
C ILE A 204 5.18 2.33 -15.86
N LYS A 205 5.92 1.76 -16.82
CA LYS A 205 7.39 1.68 -16.78
C LYS A 205 7.96 2.92 -17.45
N HIS A 206 8.75 3.71 -16.73
CA HIS A 206 9.16 5.02 -17.19
C HIS A 206 10.39 4.98 -18.11
N ASP A 207 10.40 5.86 -19.10
CA ASP A 207 11.48 5.91 -20.10
C ASP A 207 12.78 6.51 -19.55
N ASP A 208 12.68 7.44 -18.60
CA ASP A 208 13.83 8.13 -18.00
C ASP A 208 14.57 7.27 -16.96
N ASP A 209 13.86 6.37 -16.29
CA ASP A 209 14.43 5.36 -15.40
C ASP A 209 13.65 4.03 -15.52
N PRO A 210 14.12 3.09 -16.35
CA PRO A 210 13.47 1.78 -16.54
C PRO A 210 13.44 0.89 -15.29
N SER A 211 14.16 1.26 -14.21
CA SER A 211 14.05 0.58 -12.92
C SER A 211 12.80 1.00 -12.15
N ILE A 212 12.15 2.09 -12.55
CA ILE A 212 10.98 2.66 -11.90
C ILE A 212 9.70 2.26 -12.64
N ILE A 213 8.75 1.74 -11.87
CA ILE A 213 7.39 1.46 -12.31
C ILE A 213 6.41 2.16 -11.37
N THR A 214 5.46 2.92 -11.89
CA THR A 214 4.34 3.43 -11.11
C THR A 214 3.12 2.55 -11.27
N LEU A 215 2.35 2.39 -10.19
CA LEU A 215 1.04 1.72 -10.22
C LEU A 215 -0.06 2.67 -9.77
N TYR A 216 -1.21 2.52 -10.41
CA TYR A 216 -2.42 3.30 -10.19
C TYR A 216 -3.54 2.31 -9.93
N LEU A 217 -3.92 2.14 -8.65
CA LEU A 217 -4.93 1.15 -8.28
C LEU A 217 -6.27 1.82 -7.95
N HIS A 218 -7.30 0.99 -7.77
CA HIS A 218 -8.70 1.39 -7.59
C HIS A 218 -9.33 2.10 -8.80
N ILE A 219 -8.68 2.10 -9.98
CA ILE A 219 -9.20 2.75 -11.19
C ILE A 219 -10.53 2.13 -11.67
N GLN A 220 -11.27 2.87 -12.51
CA GLN A 220 -12.52 2.39 -13.14
C GLN A 220 -12.30 1.32 -14.20
#